data_AF-A0A812SW34-F1
#
_entry.id   AF-A0A812SW34-F1
#
_cell.length_a   1.000
_cell.length_b   1.000
_cell.length_c   1.000
_cell.angle_alpha   90.00
_cell.angle_beta   90.00
_cell.angle_gamma   90.00
#
_symmetry.space_group_name_H-M   'P 1'
#
loop_
_entity.id
_entity.type
_entity.pdbx_description
1 polymer ?
#
loop_
_entity_poly.entity_id
_entity_poly.type
_entity_poly.pdbx_seq_one_letter_code
_entity_poly.pdbx_strand_id
1 'polypeptide(L)'
;AQIAGVAASQLARVLQKHGERHRRRRAVNTEAKQVAASVDASIWALGMICEHQEKNVGGDSTGAWQMWLSHMPPRYDKEIGQKASAQLLELVVKNHPVVTAPEQLPRVLAIFADVYKSKNSNSVLDKEMASAVARAGEGHGSRSYAKTCASFLRGA
;
A
#
# COMPACT_ATOMS: atom_id res chain seq x y z
N ALA A 1 -13.06 -0.48 22.09
CA ALA A 1 -13.51 -0.42 20.68
C ALA A 1 -13.52 1.01 20.11
N GLN A 2 -13.99 2.04 20.84
CA GLN A 2 -14.14 3.42 20.32
C GLN A 2 -12.85 4.13 19.86
N ILE A 3 -11.70 3.79 20.43
CA ILE A 3 -10.41 4.46 20.15
C ILE A 3 -9.90 4.14 18.73
N ALA A 4 -10.13 2.92 18.23
CA ALA A 4 -9.64 2.49 16.91
C ALA A 4 -10.32 3.26 15.76
N GLY A 5 -11.65 3.40 15.80
CA GLY A 5 -12.39 4.18 14.82
C GLY A 5 -12.03 5.67 14.83
N VAL A 6 -11.81 6.25 16.01
CA VAL A 6 -11.34 7.65 16.14
C VAL A 6 -9.94 7.80 15.57
N ALA A 7 -9.02 6.89 15.89
CA ALA A 7 -7.65 6.92 15.37
C ALA A 7 -7.61 6.78 13.85
N ALA A 8 -8.35 5.83 13.28
CA ALA A 8 -8.47 5.66 11.83
C ALA A 8 -9.01 6.94 11.15
N SER A 9 -10.04 7.55 11.73
CA SER A 9 -10.63 8.79 11.22
C SER A 9 -9.66 9.98 11.26
N GLN A 10 -8.86 10.11 12.32
CA GLN A 10 -7.86 11.18 12.43
C GLN A 10 -6.71 10.98 11.45
N LEU A 11 -6.22 9.74 11.29
CA LEU A 11 -5.20 9.41 10.29
C LEU A 11 -5.71 9.67 8.87
N ALA A 12 -6.95 9.29 8.56
CA ALA A 12 -7.55 9.56 7.27
C ALA A 12 -7.61 11.08 6.96
N ARG A 13 -7.93 11.93 7.95
CA ARG A 13 -7.89 13.40 7.79
C ARG A 13 -6.48 13.93 7.50
N VAL A 14 -5.46 13.39 8.19
CA VAL A 14 -4.06 13.76 7.94
C VAL A 14 -3.67 13.40 6.50
N LEU A 15 -4.02 12.18 6.05
CA LEU A 15 -3.76 11.73 4.69
C LEU A 15 -4.49 12.57 3.64
N GLN A 16 -5.76 12.91 3.84
CA GLN A 16 -6.49 13.80 2.94
C GLN A 16 -5.86 15.19 2.84
N LYS A 17 -5.44 15.78 3.96
CA LYS A 17 -4.91 17.13 4.01
C LYS A 17 -3.47 17.23 3.47
N HIS A 18 -2.65 16.23 3.73
CA HIS A 18 -1.21 16.28 3.48
C HIS A 18 -0.75 15.27 2.41
N GLY A 19 -1.40 14.12 2.28
CA GLY A 19 -1.01 13.01 1.39
C GLY A 19 -0.93 13.38 -0.09
N GLU A 20 -1.95 14.04 -0.65
CA GLU A 20 -1.94 14.42 -2.08
C GLU A 20 -0.87 15.46 -2.41
N ARG A 21 -0.70 16.46 -1.53
CA ARG A 21 0.28 17.53 -1.70
C ARG A 21 1.72 17.00 -1.63
N HIS A 22 1.99 16.05 -0.73
CA HIS A 22 3.32 15.43 -0.57
C HIS A 22 3.63 14.36 -1.61
N ARG A 23 2.61 13.71 -2.19
CA ARG A 23 2.79 12.80 -3.32
C ARG A 23 3.25 13.54 -4.57
N ARG A 24 2.73 14.75 -4.83
CA ARG A 24 3.04 15.54 -6.04
C ARG A 24 4.29 16.40 -5.91
N ARG A 25 4.66 16.84 -4.71
CA ARG A 25 5.80 17.77 -4.49
C ARG A 25 6.92 17.08 -3.74
N ARG A 26 8.14 17.13 -4.28
CA ARG A 26 9.35 16.69 -3.58
C ARG A 26 9.56 17.56 -2.34
N ALA A 27 9.75 16.94 -1.18
CA ALA A 27 10.12 17.65 0.05
C ALA A 27 11.53 18.24 -0.11
N VAL A 28 11.61 19.57 -0.19
CA VAL A 28 12.84 20.31 -0.50
C VAL A 28 13.60 20.78 0.75
N ASN A 29 12.91 21.00 1.87
CA ASN A 29 13.52 21.43 3.15
C ASN A 29 13.31 20.39 4.25
N THR A 30 14.04 20.53 5.37
CA THR A 30 14.03 19.58 6.50
C THR A 30 12.64 19.41 7.11
N GLU A 31 11.89 20.51 7.26
CA GLU A 31 10.52 20.49 7.79
C GLU A 31 9.57 19.71 6.87
N ALA A 32 9.62 19.93 5.55
CA ALA A 32 8.81 19.17 4.60
C ALA A 32 9.18 17.68 4.59
N LYS A 33 10.45 17.32 4.87
CA LYS A 33 10.87 15.92 5.01
C LYS A 33 10.28 15.28 6.27
N GLN A 34 10.22 16.00 7.39
CA GLN A 34 9.59 15.53 8.62
C GLN A 34 8.08 15.33 8.43
N VAL A 35 7.40 16.26 7.76
CA VAL A 35 5.97 16.09 7.42
C VAL A 35 5.76 14.92 6.48
N ALA A 36 6.65 14.72 5.51
CA ALA A 36 6.55 13.57 4.61
C ALA A 36 6.77 12.23 5.33
N ALA A 37 7.71 12.17 6.28
CA ALA A 37 7.91 11.00 7.13
C ALA A 37 6.72 10.74 8.07
N SER A 38 6.08 11.78 8.61
CA SER A 38 4.89 11.61 9.44
C SER A 38 3.67 11.14 8.64
N VAL A 39 3.56 11.55 7.37
CA VAL A 39 2.57 11.01 6.43
C VAL A 39 2.86 9.53 6.16
N ASP A 40 4.10 9.13 5.88
CA ASP A 40 4.47 7.73 5.70
C ASP A 40 4.11 6.89 6.94
N ALA A 41 4.43 7.37 8.15
CA ALA A 41 4.02 6.72 9.40
C ALA A 41 2.50 6.62 9.57
N SER A 42 1.77 7.64 9.13
CA SER A 42 0.30 7.64 9.17
C SER A 42 -0.30 6.61 8.21
N ILE A 43 0.31 6.41 7.03
CA ILE A 43 -0.08 5.35 6.08
C ILE A 43 0.10 3.99 6.76
N TRP A 44 1.28 3.71 7.31
CA TRP A 44 1.52 2.40 7.95
C TRP A 44 0.62 2.18 9.17
N ALA A 45 0.44 3.18 10.03
CA ALA A 45 -0.45 3.09 11.19
C ALA A 45 -1.91 2.83 10.78
N LEU A 46 -2.39 3.44 9.70
CA LEU A 46 -3.74 3.19 9.19
C LEU A 46 -3.88 1.74 8.72
N GLY A 47 -2.89 1.20 8.01
CA GLY A 47 -2.85 -0.21 7.62
C GLY A 47 -2.90 -1.14 8.84
N MET A 48 -2.08 -0.89 9.85
CA MET A 48 -2.07 -1.67 11.11
C MET A 48 -3.42 -1.65 11.83
N ILE A 49 -4.08 -0.50 11.90
CA ILE A 49 -5.41 -0.39 12.51
C ILE A 49 -6.43 -1.17 11.69
N CYS A 50 -6.38 -1.07 10.36
CA CYS A 50 -7.32 -1.81 9.51
C CYS A 50 -7.10 -3.33 9.61
N GLU A 51 -5.85 -3.80 9.70
CA GLU A 51 -5.55 -5.23 9.80
C GLU A 51 -5.94 -5.83 11.17
N HIS A 52 -5.59 -5.17 12.27
CA HIS A 52 -5.79 -5.75 13.61
C HIS A 52 -7.09 -5.36 14.28
N GLN A 53 -7.69 -4.23 13.87
CA GLN A 53 -8.84 -3.64 14.53
C GLN A 53 -10.02 -3.45 13.57
N GLU A 54 -10.07 -4.15 12.44
CA GLU A 54 -11.12 -4.00 11.43
C GLU A 54 -12.54 -3.95 12.01
N LYS A 55 -12.85 -4.89 12.92
CA LYS A 55 -14.14 -5.00 13.62
C LYS A 55 -14.45 -3.81 14.55
N ASN A 56 -13.42 -3.08 14.95
CA ASN A 56 -13.46 -1.93 15.88
C ASN A 56 -13.28 -0.57 15.18
N VAL A 57 -13.00 -0.55 13.87
CA VAL A 57 -12.93 0.70 13.08
C VAL A 57 -14.33 1.34 12.96
N GLY A 58 -15.38 0.52 12.92
CA GLY A 58 -16.80 0.96 12.91
C GLY A 58 -17.22 1.59 11.57
N GLY A 59 -18.48 1.36 11.17
CA GLY A 59 -19.11 1.99 10.00
C GLY A 59 -18.62 1.48 8.63
N ASP A 60 -17.40 1.85 8.24
CA ASP A 60 -16.87 1.64 6.88
C ASP A 60 -15.35 1.32 6.90
N SER A 61 -15.01 0.07 7.25
CA SER A 61 -13.63 -0.43 7.16
C SER A 61 -13.10 -0.39 5.72
N THR A 62 -13.99 -0.46 4.73
CA THR A 62 -13.63 -0.45 3.31
C THR A 62 -13.11 0.91 2.88
N GLY A 63 -13.74 2.00 3.33
CA GLY A 63 -13.25 3.36 3.10
C GLY A 63 -11.85 3.60 3.68
N ALA A 64 -11.58 3.07 4.88
CA ALA A 64 -10.26 3.19 5.51
C ALA A 64 -9.17 2.44 4.73
N TRP A 65 -9.46 1.22 4.27
CA TRP A 65 -8.56 0.46 3.41
C TRP A 65 -8.34 1.11 2.04
N GLN A 66 -9.39 1.63 1.41
CA GLN A 66 -9.28 2.35 0.14
C GLN A 66 -8.41 3.60 0.29
N MET A 67 -8.54 4.31 1.42
CA MET A 67 -7.69 5.46 1.75
C MET A 67 -6.23 5.03 1.91
N TRP A 68 -5.98 3.94 2.63
CA TRP A 68 -4.65 3.36 2.82
C TRP A 68 -4.00 2.99 1.48
N LEU A 69 -4.67 2.15 0.69
CA LEU A 69 -4.19 1.74 -0.64
C LEU A 69 -4.01 2.94 -1.56
N SER A 70 -4.81 4.00 -1.36
CA SER A 70 -4.67 5.22 -2.12
C SER A 70 -3.43 6.02 -1.84
N HIS A 71 -2.78 5.82 -0.70
CA HIS A 71 -1.58 6.56 -0.29
C HIS A 71 -0.29 5.74 -0.44
N MET A 72 -0.40 4.43 -0.64
CA MET A 72 0.72 3.53 -0.93
C MET A 72 1.40 3.84 -2.29
N PRO A 73 2.70 3.51 -2.45
CA PRO A 73 3.65 3.14 -1.39
C PRO A 73 4.21 4.38 -0.63
N PRO A 74 4.61 4.26 0.64
CA PRO A 74 5.38 5.28 1.35
C PRO A 74 6.73 5.53 0.63
N ARG A 75 7.15 6.80 0.53
CA ARG A 75 8.26 7.19 -0.39
C ARG A 75 9.49 7.77 0.29
N TYR A 76 9.36 8.21 1.54
CA TYR A 76 10.37 8.99 2.24
C TYR A 76 11.06 8.15 3.32
N ASP A 77 10.29 7.45 4.15
CA ASP A 77 10.84 6.53 5.15
C ASP A 77 10.98 5.13 4.55
N LYS A 78 12.24 4.66 4.48
CA LYS A 78 12.58 3.36 3.89
C LYS A 78 12.05 2.21 4.73
N GLU A 79 12.15 2.29 6.05
CA GLU A 79 11.73 1.21 6.94
C GLU A 79 10.21 1.08 6.93
N ILE A 80 9.51 2.20 6.97
CA ILE A 80 8.05 2.23 6.88
C ILE A 80 7.59 1.77 5.49
N GLY A 81 8.28 2.19 4.42
CA GLY A 81 8.02 1.72 3.06
C GLY A 81 8.14 0.20 2.93
N GLN A 82 9.17 -0.39 3.54
CA GLN A 82 9.36 -1.85 3.57
C GLN A 82 8.26 -2.53 4.39
N LYS A 83 7.93 -2.03 5.60
CA LYS A 83 6.88 -2.59 6.46
C LYS A 83 5.50 -2.54 5.80
N ALA A 84 5.14 -1.41 5.20
CA ALA A 84 3.86 -1.25 4.51
C ALA A 84 3.78 -2.13 3.25
N SER A 85 4.90 -2.30 2.53
CA SER A 85 4.96 -3.19 1.36
C SER A 85 4.86 -4.67 1.77
N ALA A 86 5.49 -5.06 2.88
CA ALA A 86 5.34 -6.39 3.46
C ALA A 86 3.89 -6.66 3.89
N GLN A 87 3.24 -5.68 4.52
CA GLN A 87 1.83 -5.77 4.87
C GLN A 87 0.94 -5.95 3.63
N LEU A 88 1.18 -5.17 2.56
CA LEU A 88 0.43 -5.31 1.31
C LEU A 88 0.59 -6.70 0.69
N LEU A 89 1.81 -7.23 0.70
CA LEU A 89 2.11 -8.57 0.21
C LEU A 89 1.41 -9.65 1.05
N GLU A 90 1.43 -9.54 2.38
CA GLU A 90 0.74 -10.46 3.28
C GLU A 90 -0.77 -10.49 3.01
N LEU A 91 -1.39 -9.32 2.77
CA LEU A 91 -2.79 -9.23 2.38
C LEU A 91 -3.08 -9.93 1.05
N VAL A 92 -2.16 -9.84 0.08
CA VAL A 92 -2.29 -10.55 -1.21
C VAL A 92 -2.19 -12.06 -1.00
N VAL A 93 -1.24 -12.53 -0.19
CA VAL A 93 -1.09 -13.95 0.16
C VAL A 93 -2.33 -14.49 0.88
N LYS A 94 -2.93 -13.69 1.78
CA LYS A 94 -4.19 -14.00 2.48
C LYS A 94 -5.43 -13.90 1.59
N ASN A 95 -5.28 -13.52 0.32
CA ASN A 95 -6.37 -13.23 -0.61
C ASN A 95 -7.40 -12.21 -0.09
N HIS A 96 -6.94 -11.21 0.68
CA HIS A 96 -7.85 -10.25 1.30
C HIS A 96 -8.63 -9.45 0.24
N PRO A 97 -9.98 -9.33 0.35
CA PRO A 97 -10.82 -8.73 -0.69
C PRO A 97 -10.41 -7.31 -1.07
N VAL A 98 -9.74 -6.58 -0.17
CA VAL A 98 -9.31 -5.21 -0.44
C VAL A 98 -8.14 -5.07 -1.42
N VAL A 99 -7.39 -6.15 -1.64
CA VAL A 99 -6.27 -6.21 -2.59
C VAL A 99 -6.51 -7.18 -3.73
N THR A 100 -7.41 -8.16 -3.55
CA THR A 100 -7.80 -9.13 -4.57
C THR A 100 -9.03 -8.73 -5.37
N ALA A 101 -9.74 -7.67 -4.98
CA ALA A 101 -10.84 -7.12 -5.77
C ALA A 101 -10.36 -6.76 -7.19
N PRO A 102 -11.10 -7.13 -8.25
CA PRO A 102 -10.72 -6.87 -9.64
C PRO A 102 -10.45 -5.39 -9.93
N GLU A 103 -11.13 -4.49 -9.26
CA GLU A 103 -10.95 -3.04 -9.43
C GLU A 103 -9.64 -2.53 -8.80
N GLN A 104 -9.15 -3.19 -7.75
CA GLN A 104 -7.95 -2.79 -7.00
C GLN A 104 -6.69 -3.48 -7.50
N LEU A 105 -6.83 -4.64 -8.14
CA LEU A 105 -5.70 -5.46 -8.60
C LEU A 105 -4.71 -4.70 -9.51
N PRO A 106 -5.13 -3.91 -10.52
CA PRO A 106 -4.21 -3.12 -11.33
C PRO A 106 -3.40 -2.11 -10.51
N ARG A 107 -4.01 -1.57 -9.45
CA ARG A 107 -3.37 -0.60 -8.56
C ARG A 107 -2.34 -1.26 -7.66
N VAL A 108 -2.65 -2.42 -7.12
CA VAL A 108 -1.72 -3.24 -6.33
C VAL A 108 -0.49 -3.60 -7.17
N LEU A 109 -0.70 -4.02 -8.43
CA LEU A 109 0.39 -4.30 -9.37
C LEU A 109 1.24 -3.06 -9.69
N ALA A 110 0.60 -1.88 -9.86
CA ALA A 110 1.33 -0.63 -10.05
C ALA A 110 2.17 -0.24 -8.82
N ILE A 111 1.65 -0.46 -7.61
CA ILE A 111 2.40 -0.24 -6.36
C ILE A 111 3.59 -1.19 -6.28
N PHE A 112 3.41 -2.48 -6.62
CA PHE A 112 4.54 -3.42 -6.67
C PHE A 112 5.55 -3.02 -7.73
N ALA A 113 5.14 -2.57 -8.92
CA ALA A 113 6.05 -2.04 -9.94
C ALA A 113 6.86 -0.82 -9.45
N ASP A 114 6.22 0.09 -8.71
CA ASP A 114 6.88 1.26 -8.14
C ASP A 114 7.88 0.90 -7.01
N VAL A 115 7.60 -0.16 -6.24
CA VAL A 115 8.46 -0.59 -5.13
C VAL A 115 9.57 -1.54 -5.59
N TYR A 116 9.30 -2.39 -6.58
CA TYR A 116 10.21 -3.42 -7.06
C TYR A 116 11.56 -2.84 -7.50
N LYS A 117 12.67 -3.40 -6.98
CA LYS A 117 14.04 -2.89 -7.16
C LYS A 117 14.25 -1.41 -6.78
N SER A 118 13.33 -0.80 -6.03
CA SER A 118 13.48 0.56 -5.52
C SER A 118 14.29 0.60 -4.23
N LYS A 119 14.68 1.82 -3.81
CA LYS A 119 15.31 2.09 -2.50
C LYS A 119 14.49 1.59 -1.29
N ASN A 120 13.19 1.35 -1.46
CA ASN A 120 12.24 0.91 -0.43
C ASN A 120 11.94 -0.59 -0.52
N SER A 121 12.61 -1.34 -1.39
CA SER A 121 12.54 -2.81 -1.44
C SER A 121 13.74 -3.47 -0.76
N ASN A 122 13.67 -4.80 -0.65
CA ASN A 122 14.79 -5.67 -0.30
C ASN A 122 14.65 -6.99 -1.10
N SER A 123 15.70 -7.80 -1.12
CA SER A 123 15.74 -9.03 -1.94
C SER A 123 14.68 -10.07 -1.57
N VAL A 124 14.14 -10.02 -0.35
CA VAL A 124 13.04 -10.89 0.09
C VAL A 124 11.72 -10.37 -0.47
N LEU A 125 11.45 -9.07 -0.32
CA LEU A 125 10.25 -8.42 -0.87
C LEU A 125 10.18 -8.54 -2.40
N ASP A 126 11.30 -8.38 -3.11
CA ASP A 126 11.33 -8.51 -4.56
C ASP A 126 10.93 -9.92 -5.03
N LYS A 127 11.41 -10.97 -4.34
CA LYS A 127 11.07 -12.37 -4.65
C LYS A 127 9.60 -12.67 -4.37
N GLU A 128 9.12 -12.21 -3.22
CA GLU A 128 7.73 -12.43 -2.83
C GLU A 128 6.75 -11.65 -3.71
N MET A 129 7.09 -10.41 -4.10
CA MET A 129 6.30 -9.64 -5.08
C MET A 129 6.26 -10.36 -6.43
N ALA A 130 7.39 -10.85 -6.93
CA ALA A 130 7.42 -11.62 -8.17
C ALA A 130 6.54 -12.89 -8.09
N SER A 131 6.60 -13.61 -6.97
CA SER A 131 5.75 -14.77 -6.69
C SER A 131 4.25 -14.40 -6.64
N ALA A 132 3.90 -13.32 -5.95
CA ALA A 132 2.53 -12.82 -5.84
C ALA A 132 1.96 -12.39 -7.22
N VAL A 133 2.76 -11.70 -8.03
CA VAL A 133 2.37 -11.29 -9.39
C VAL A 133 2.21 -12.50 -10.32
N ALA A 134 3.08 -13.50 -10.21
CA ALA A 134 2.97 -14.75 -10.98
C ALA A 134 1.66 -15.48 -10.65
N ARG A 135 1.34 -15.66 -9.36
CA ARG A 135 0.11 -16.30 -8.90
C ARG A 135 -1.16 -15.54 -9.31
N ALA A 136 -1.11 -14.20 -9.27
CA ALA A 136 -2.23 -13.37 -9.73
C ALA A 136 -2.49 -13.53 -11.25
N GLY A 137 -1.44 -13.75 -12.04
CA GLY A 137 -1.53 -14.00 -13.48
C GLY A 137 -2.11 -15.36 -13.86
N GLU A 138 -1.94 -16.37 -13.00
CA GLU A 138 -2.49 -17.73 -13.21
C GLU A 138 -3.99 -17.81 -12.89
N GLY A 139 -4.47 -17.07 -11.88
CA GLY A 139 -5.86 -17.13 -11.43
C GLY A 139 -6.85 -16.29 -12.25
N HIS A 140 -6.38 -15.28 -12.99
CA HIS A 140 -7.23 -14.36 -13.75
C HIS A 140 -6.91 -14.44 -15.25
N GLY A 141 -7.60 -15.33 -15.97
CA GLY A 141 -7.43 -15.60 -17.41
C GLY A 141 -7.75 -14.45 -18.38
N SER A 142 -7.74 -13.20 -17.92
CA SER A 142 -7.93 -12.03 -18.77
C SER A 142 -6.61 -11.60 -19.42
N ARG A 143 -6.57 -11.59 -20.76
CA ARG A 143 -5.39 -11.26 -21.60
C ARG A 143 -4.70 -9.95 -21.24
N SER A 144 -5.41 -9.00 -20.61
CA SER A 144 -4.81 -7.73 -20.16
C SER A 144 -3.92 -7.92 -18.92
N TYR A 145 -4.30 -8.82 -18.01
CA TYR A 145 -3.57 -9.10 -16.77
C TYR A 145 -2.29 -9.89 -17.04
N ALA A 146 -2.38 -10.90 -17.91
CA ALA A 146 -1.22 -11.68 -18.33
C ALA A 146 -0.13 -10.80 -18.96
N LYS A 147 -0.50 -9.74 -19.69
CA LYS A 147 0.46 -8.78 -20.28
C LYS A 147 1.17 -7.94 -19.22
N THR A 148 0.45 -7.41 -18.23
CA THR A 148 1.03 -6.61 -17.14
C THR A 148 1.91 -7.45 -16.23
N CYS A 149 1.47 -8.67 -15.87
CA CYS A 149 2.29 -9.61 -15.11
C CYS A 149 3.54 -10.05 -15.90
N ALA A 150 3.40 -10.34 -17.19
CA ALA A 150 4.53 -10.71 -18.04
C ALA A 150 5.51 -9.55 -18.33
N SER A 151 5.07 -8.28 -18.26
CA SER A 151 5.99 -7.14 -18.31
C SER A 151 6.74 -6.96 -16.99
N PHE A 152 6.08 -7.20 -15.85
CA PHE A 152 6.71 -7.14 -14.53
C PHE A 152 7.77 -8.24 -14.38
N LEU A 153 7.43 -9.49 -14.73
CA LEU A 153 8.35 -10.64 -14.64
C LEU A 153 9.53 -10.57 -15.62
N ARG A 154 9.42 -9.84 -16.74
CA ARG A 154 10.54 -9.65 -17.69
C ARG A 154 11.51 -8.54 -17.29
N GLY A 155 11.10 -7.62 -16.41
CA GLY A 155 11.98 -6.60 -15.82
C GLY A 155 12.58 -7.01 -14.46
N ALA A 156 12.11 -8.13 -13.91
CA ALA A 156 12.60 -8.76 -12.70
C ALA A 156 13.88 -9.56 -12.95
#